data_AF-A0A373JB42-F1
#
_entry.id   AF-A0A373JB42-F1
#
_cell.length_a   1.000
_cell.length_b   1.000
_cell.length_c   1.000
_cell.angle_alpha   90.00
_cell.angle_beta   90.00
_cell.angle_gamma   90.00
#
_symmetry.space_group_name_H-M   'P 1'
#
loop_
_entity.id
_entity.type
_entity.pdbx_description
1 polymer ?
#
loop_
_entity_poly.entity_id
_entity_poly.type
_entity_poly.pdbx_seq_one_letter_code
_entity_poly.pdbx_strand_id
1 'polypeptide(L)' 'MSKRTRIHPVQFYLNDDEQYILEEKYRLSRMKSKSAFLRKMILYGFVYEVDYSHIRK' A
#
# COMPACT_ATOMS: atom_id res chain seq x y z
N MET A 1 26.39 -8.88 -0.06
CA MET A 1 24.95 -8.58 0.07
C MET A 1 24.54 -8.80 1.53
N SER A 2 23.91 -7.82 2.17
CA SER A 2 23.47 -7.95 3.57
C SER A 2 22.43 -9.06 3.72
N LYS A 3 22.52 -9.88 4.78
CA LYS A 3 21.57 -10.97 5.07
C LYS A 3 20.16 -10.37 5.22
N ARG A 4 19.27 -10.66 4.27
CA ARG A 4 17.87 -10.22 4.32
C ARG A 4 17.11 -11.07 5.33
N THR A 5 16.39 -10.44 6.23
CA THR A 5 15.50 -11.14 7.18
C THR A 5 14.18 -11.57 6.54
N ARG A 6 13.80 -10.98 5.40
CA ARG A 6 12.57 -11.27 4.66
C ARG A 6 12.90 -12.13 3.45
N ILE A 7 12.60 -13.44 3.55
CA ILE A 7 12.99 -14.45 2.55
C ILE A 7 11.80 -14.98 1.74
N HIS A 8 10.57 -14.87 2.25
CA HIS A 8 9.37 -15.34 1.56
C HIS A 8 8.88 -14.28 0.56
N PRO A 9 8.84 -14.59 -0.75
CA PRO A 9 8.32 -13.68 -1.76
C PRO A 9 6.79 -13.65 -1.73
N VAL A 10 6.21 -12.51 -2.12
CA VAL A 10 4.78 -12.34 -2.37
C VAL A 10 4.64 -11.65 -3.72
N GLN A 11 3.82 -12.22 -4.61
CA GLN A 11 3.62 -11.74 -5.97
C GLN A 11 2.13 -11.47 -6.22
N PHE A 12 1.84 -10.35 -6.87
CA PHE A 12 0.50 -9.94 -7.28
C PHE A 12 0.48 -9.67 -8.78
N TYR A 13 -0.61 -10.05 -9.43
CA TYR A 13 -0.94 -9.63 -10.77
C TYR A 13 -2.10 -8.67 -10.65
N LEU A 14 -1.94 -7.48 -11.22
CA LEU A 14 -2.92 -6.42 -11.20
C LEU A 14 -3.24 -6.03 -12.64
N ASN A 15 -4.50 -5.72 -12.90
CA ASN A 15 -4.86 -5.01 -14.13
C ASN A 15 -4.50 -3.51 -14.01
N ASP A 16 -4.68 -2.76 -15.09
CA ASP A 16 -4.28 -1.35 -15.15
C ASP A 16 -5.00 -0.47 -14.11
N ASP A 17 -6.29 -0.73 -13.86
CA ASP A 17 -7.08 0.02 -12.88
C ASP A 17 -6.64 -0.27 -11.45
N GLU A 18 -6.41 -1.55 -11.13
CA GLU A 18 -5.90 -1.98 -9.83
C GLU A 18 -4.50 -1.41 -9.57
N GLN A 19 -3.66 -1.39 -10.60
CA GLN A 19 -2.33 -0.79 -10.55
C GLN A 19 -2.43 0.71 -10.28
N TYR A 20 -3.32 1.43 -10.97
CA TYR A 20 -3.56 2.85 -10.75
C TYR A 20 -4.01 3.14 -9.31
N ILE A 21 -4.96 2.37 -8.79
CA ILE A 21 -5.45 2.52 -7.41
C ILE A 21 -4.32 2.28 -6.40
N LEU A 22 -3.48 1.27 -6.63
CA LEU A 22 -2.33 0.98 -5.78
C LEU A 22 -1.33 2.13 -5.75
N GLU A 23 -0.99 2.71 -6.91
CA GLU A 23 -0.08 3.85 -7.01
C GLU A 23 -0.60 5.06 -6.26
N GLU A 24 -1.88 5.39 -6.43
CA GLU A 24 -2.50 6.54 -5.76
C GLU A 24 -2.53 6.36 -4.25
N LYS A 25 -2.93 5.18 -3.76
CA LYS A 25 -2.89 4.88 -2.32
C LYS A 25 -1.46 4.90 -1.75
N TYR A 26 -0.50 4.38 -2.50
CA TYR A 26 0.90 4.44 -2.13
C TYR A 26 1.40 5.89 -2.03
N ARG A 27 1.11 6.72 -3.03
CA ARG A 27 1.44 8.15 -3.06
C ARG A 27 0.90 8.89 -1.84
N LEU A 28 -0.35 8.63 -1.48
CA LEU A 28 -0.99 9.21 -0.29
C LEU A 28 -0.41 8.70 1.03
N SER A 29 0.05 7.45 1.07
CA SER A 29 0.60 6.82 2.29
C SER A 29 1.93 7.43 2.77
N ARG A 30 2.64 8.15 1.90
CA ARG A 30 3.99 8.73 2.15
C ARG A 30 5.02 7.70 2.66
N MET A 31 4.81 6.42 2.39
CA MET A 31 5.73 5.38 2.82
C MET A 31 6.97 5.31 1.91
N LYS A 32 8.07 4.79 2.47
CA LYS A 32 9.36 4.70 1.77
C LYS A 32 9.33 3.83 0.50
N SER A 33 8.45 2.84 0.43
CA SER A 33 8.32 1.98 -0.75
C SER A 33 6.97 1.29 -0.82
N LYS A 34 6.55 0.92 -2.04
CA LYS A 34 5.33 0.14 -2.29
C LYS A 34 5.31 -1.17 -1.49
N SER A 35 6.46 -1.85 -1.39
CA SER A 35 6.58 -3.08 -0.61
C SER A 35 6.49 -2.87 0.90
N ALA A 36 6.74 -1.67 1.41
CA ALA A 36 6.48 -1.34 2.81
C ALA A 36 4.99 -1.06 3.02
N PHE A 37 4.37 -0.33 2.09
CA PHE A 37 2.95 -0.03 2.05
C PHE A 37 2.08 -1.30 2.02
N LEU A 38 2.28 -2.17 1.03
CA LEU A 38 1.56 -3.43 0.88
C LEU A 38 1.72 -4.33 2.11
N ARG A 39 2.94 -4.42 2.65
CA ARG A 39 3.20 -5.24 3.85
C ARG A 39 2.47 -4.70 5.07
N LYS A 40 2.40 -3.38 5.23
CA LYS A 40 1.67 -2.78 6.35
C LYS A 40 0.16 -3.01 6.19
N MET A 41 -0.36 -2.93 4.96
CA MET A 41 -1.76 -3.25 4.66
C MET A 41 -2.12 -4.71 4.95
N ILE A 42 -1.32 -5.67 4.49
CA ILE A 42 -1.60 -7.10 4.64
C ILE A 42 -1.44 -7.55 6.11
N LEU A 43 -0.42 -7.08 6.82
CA LEU A 43 -0.14 -7.53 8.19
C LEU A 43 -1.00 -6.84 9.25
N TYR A 44 -1.34 -5.57 9.06
CA TYR A 44 -2.03 -4.78 10.08
C TYR A 44 -3.46 -4.41 9.69
N GLY A 45 -3.92 -4.77 8.48
CA GLY A 45 -5.29 -4.54 8.02
C GLY A 45 -5.68 -3.07 8.12
N PHE A 46 -5.24 -2.23 7.17
CA PHE A 46 -5.68 -0.83 7.18
C PHE A 46 -7.15 -0.70 6.79
N VAL A 47 -8.01 -0.62 7.81
CA VAL A 47 -9.29 0.08 7.72
C VAL A 47 -8.97 1.56 7.57
N TYR A 48 -9.01 2.07 6.34
CA TYR A 48 -8.97 3.52 6.12
C TYR A 48 -10.37 4.07 6.46
N GLU A 49 -10.53 4.69 7.63
CA GLU A 49 -11.53 5.77 7.74
C GLU A 49 -11.05 6.90 6.85
N VAL A 50 -11.66 7.04 5.68
CA VAL A 50 -11.45 8.21 4.83
C VAL A 50 -12.33 9.31 5.40
N ASP A 51 -11.73 10.25 6.12
CA ASP A 51 -12.44 11.44 6.59
C ASP A 51 -12.74 12.38 5.43
N TYR A 52 -13.98 12.34 4.94
CA TYR A 52 -14.49 13.22 3.89
C TYR A 52 -15.00 14.57 4.42
N SER A 53 -14.74 14.94 5.67
CA SER A 53 -15.20 16.21 6.26
C SER A 53 -14.88 17.44 5.40
N HIS A 54 -13.78 17.40 4.63
CA HIS A 54 -13.39 18.45 3.69
C HIS A 54 -14.29 18.63 2.44
N ILE A 55 -15.13 17.65 2.08
CA ILE A 55 -16.07 17.71 0.93
C ILE A 55 -17.48 18.11 1.39
N ARG A 56 -17.79 18.01 2.69
CA ARG A 56 -18.98 18.63 3.27
C ARG A 56 -18.76 20.14 3.41
N LYS A 57 -18.88 20.87 2.31
CA LYS A 57 -19.18 22.32 2.30
C LYS A 57 -20.29 22.59 1.31
#